data_AF-A0A4Q9M6H9-F1
#
_entry.id   AF-A0A4Q9M6H9-F1
#
_cell.length_a   1.000
_cell.length_b   1.000
_cell.length_c   1.000
_cell.angle_alpha   90.00
_cell.angle_beta   90.00
_cell.angle_gamma   90.00
#
_symmetry.space_group_name_H-M   'P 1'
#
loop_
_entity.id
_entity.type
_entity.pdbx_description
1 polymer ?
#
loop_
_entity_poly.entity_id
_entity_poly.type
_entity_poly.pdbx_seq_one_letter_code
_entity_poly.pdbx_strand_id
1 'polypeptide(L)'
;SDVYKHFHLPEIIGTKNGDIIHRFKCKTHPLKTVDRKDYQDSTGNLTRHRLLCEPEDTPQRDMITAYASGTVYSPSRIRFLIAMWCARRHRPFTIVEDPEFKSLLEMLYVKVKIPSRHVVSRDIKCILEFSKDRVIARFQVRLAAHPGRIHLCVDGWTSPNVFSFLGITAHWFQEGQLQHIILDFIK
;
A
#
# COMPACT_ATOMS: atom_id res chain seq x y z
N SER A 1 1.11 16.88 42.20
CA SER A 1 0.54 16.82 40.83
C SER A 1 1.52 16.13 39.91
N ASP A 2 1.10 15.14 39.13
CA ASP A 2 1.98 14.41 38.20
C ASP A 2 2.47 15.26 37.02
N VAL A 3 1.87 16.43 36.80
CA VAL A 3 2.21 17.34 35.71
C VAL A 3 3.67 17.78 35.75
N TYR A 4 4.27 17.91 36.93
CA TYR A 4 5.69 18.29 37.07
C TYR A 4 6.66 17.24 36.52
N LYS A 5 6.24 15.97 36.38
CA LYS A 5 7.10 14.91 35.81
C LYS A 5 7.46 15.18 34.35
N HIS A 6 6.64 15.93 33.61
CA HIS A 6 6.84 16.29 32.20
C HIS A 6 7.88 17.42 31.99
N PHE A 7 8.30 18.11 33.06
CA PHE A 7 9.25 19.22 32.99
C PHE A 7 10.56 18.87 33.72
N HIS A 8 11.65 19.52 33.32
CA HIS A 8 12.87 19.56 34.13
C HIS A 8 12.63 20.35 35.43
N LEU A 9 13.55 20.21 36.38
CA LEU A 9 13.54 21.00 37.61
C LEU A 9 13.52 22.50 37.23
N PRO A 10 12.64 23.32 37.83
CA PRO A 10 12.46 24.70 37.40
C PRO A 10 13.68 25.55 37.73
N GLU A 11 13.94 26.51 36.85
CA GLU A 11 14.89 27.59 37.13
C GLU A 11 14.16 28.71 37.87
N ILE A 12 14.70 29.11 39.03
CA ILE A 12 14.14 30.19 39.85
C ILE A 12 14.71 31.51 39.35
N ILE A 13 13.84 32.40 38.88
CA ILE A 13 14.19 33.70 38.31
C ILE A 13 13.61 34.79 39.20
N GLY A 14 14.48 35.57 39.85
CA GLY A 14 14.09 36.78 40.57
C GLY A 14 13.89 37.95 39.59
N THR A 15 12.76 38.64 39.70
CA THR A 15 12.52 39.88 38.95
C THR A 15 12.97 41.11 39.75
N LYS A 16 13.26 42.22 39.06
CA LYS A 16 13.69 43.50 39.69
C LYS A 16 12.67 44.07 40.70
N ASN A 17 11.42 43.62 40.65
CA ASN A 17 10.33 44.07 41.51
C ASN A 17 10.11 43.18 42.74
N GLY A 18 10.96 42.17 42.96
CA GLY A 18 10.84 41.23 44.09
C GLY A 18 9.97 40.00 43.82
N ASP A 19 9.31 39.90 42.67
CA ASP A 19 8.54 38.70 42.31
C ASP A 19 9.48 37.54 41.94
N ILE A 20 9.18 36.35 42.46
CA ILE A 20 9.86 35.08 42.14
C ILE A 20 9.06 34.34 41.06
N ILE A 21 9.73 33.94 39.98
CA ILE A 21 9.16 33.16 38.87
C ILE A 21 9.90 31.82 38.76
N HIS A 22 9.15 30.74 38.71
CA HIS A 22 9.63 29.39 38.40
C HIS A 22 9.45 29.11 36.91
N ARG A 23 10.56 28.94 36.19
CA ARG A 23 10.56 28.61 34.76
C ARG A 23 10.72 27.11 34.54
N PHE A 24 9.69 26.47 34.00
CA PHE A 24 9.68 25.04 33.70
C PHE A 24 10.04 24.80 32.24
N LYS A 25 11.10 24.02 31.98
CA LYS A 25 11.50 23.58 30.63
C LYS A 25 10.89 22.22 30.32
N CYS A 26 10.26 22.08 29.16
CA CYS A 26 9.68 20.82 28.71
C CYS A 26 10.79 19.79 28.42
N LYS A 27 10.63 18.53 28.89
CA LYS A 27 11.59 17.45 28.60
C LYS A 27 11.56 17.02 27.13
N THR A 28 10.39 17.03 26.52
CA THR A 28 10.15 16.56 25.14
C THR A 28 10.52 17.62 24.11
N HIS A 29 10.33 18.91 24.44
CA HIS A 29 10.68 20.05 23.60
C HIS A 29 11.48 21.09 24.40
N PRO A 30 12.81 20.91 24.56
CA PRO A 30 13.63 21.74 25.45
C PRO A 30 13.61 23.25 25.19
N LEU A 31 13.21 23.67 23.97
CA LEU A 31 13.05 25.07 23.60
C LEU A 31 11.75 25.72 24.11
N LYS A 32 10.78 24.92 24.58
CA LYS A 32 9.51 25.43 25.11
C LYS A 32 9.58 25.54 26.63
N THR A 33 9.25 26.73 27.13
CA THR A 33 9.20 27.03 28.56
C THR A 33 7.80 27.44 29.01
N VAL A 34 7.48 27.16 30.27
CA VAL A 34 6.25 27.58 30.94
C VAL A 34 6.65 28.25 32.25
N ASP A 35 6.33 29.54 32.38
CA ASP A 35 6.65 30.32 33.58
C ASP A 35 5.47 30.33 34.57
N ARG A 36 5.77 30.26 35.87
CA ARG A 36 4.80 30.30 36.96
C ARG A 36 5.29 31.24 38.06
N LYS A 37 4.42 32.09 38.58
CA LYS A 37 4.76 32.95 39.73
C LYS A 37 4.63 32.17 41.04
N ASP A 38 5.44 32.50 42.04
CA ASP A 38 5.52 31.76 43.31
C ASP A 38 4.19 31.70 44.09
N TYR A 39 3.37 32.76 44.04
CA TYR A 39 2.07 32.82 44.71
C TYR A 39 0.93 32.08 43.98
N GLN A 40 1.19 31.50 42.81
CA GLN A 40 0.16 30.76 42.07
C GLN A 40 0.08 29.32 42.58
N ASP A 41 -1.10 28.87 43.01
CA ASP A 41 -1.31 27.50 43.49
C ASP A 41 -1.79 26.53 42.40
N SER A 42 -2.37 27.03 41.31
CA SER A 42 -2.89 26.20 40.21
C SER A 42 -1.81 25.70 39.24
N THR A 43 -1.91 24.44 38.81
CA THR A 43 -1.07 23.84 37.76
C THR A 43 -1.66 23.95 36.35
N GLY A 44 -2.65 24.81 36.12
CA GLY A 44 -3.42 24.86 34.87
C GLY A 44 -2.57 25.12 33.61
N ASN A 45 -1.60 26.04 33.68
CA ASN A 45 -0.69 26.35 32.57
C ASN A 45 0.21 25.16 32.21
N LEU A 46 0.80 24.51 33.22
CA LEU A 46 1.65 23.33 33.08
C LEU A 46 0.84 22.14 32.52
N THR A 47 -0.39 21.98 32.99
CA THR A 47 -1.30 20.91 32.54
C THR A 47 -1.67 21.11 31.08
N ARG A 48 -2.03 22.33 30.69
CA ARG A 48 -2.33 22.70 29.30
C ARG A 48 -1.14 22.43 28.39
N HIS A 49 0.07 22.80 28.82
CA HIS A 49 1.28 22.49 28.06
C HIS A 49 1.46 20.98 27.90
N ARG A 50 1.37 20.21 28.99
CA ARG A 50 1.51 18.74 28.95
C ARG A 50 0.53 18.11 27.97
N LEU A 51 -0.76 18.47 28.03
CA LEU A 51 -1.80 17.94 27.14
C LEU A 51 -1.58 18.29 25.66
N LEU A 52 -0.93 19.42 25.36
CA LEU A 52 -0.57 19.78 23.99
C LEU A 52 0.73 19.11 23.54
N CYS A 53 1.64 18.86 24.47
CA CYS A 53 2.96 18.30 24.19
C CYS A 53 2.92 16.77 24.04
N GLU A 54 2.13 16.11 24.88
CA GLU A 54 1.84 14.68 24.88
C GLU A 54 0.31 14.53 24.90
N PRO A 55 -0.33 14.82 23.76
CA PRO A 55 -1.77 14.61 23.62
C PRO A 55 -2.08 13.12 23.77
N GLU A 56 -3.14 12.79 24.50
CA GLU A 56 -3.52 11.40 24.75
C GLU A 56 -3.84 10.68 23.43
N ASP A 57 -3.42 9.42 23.36
CA ASP A 57 -3.73 8.53 22.24
C ASP A 57 -5.23 8.26 22.23
N THR A 58 -5.91 8.97 21.34
CA THR A 58 -7.36 8.83 21.13
C THR A 58 -7.59 8.10 19.81
N PRO A 59 -8.61 7.22 19.73
CA PRO A 59 -8.98 6.55 18.48
C PRO A 59 -9.19 7.51 17.30
N GLN A 60 -9.64 8.73 17.60
CA GLN A 60 -9.82 9.81 16.64
C GLN A 60 -8.49 10.29 16.03
N ARG A 61 -7.42 10.34 16.82
CA ARG A 61 -6.08 10.72 16.35
C ARG A 61 -5.46 9.61 15.49
N ASP A 62 -5.67 8.35 15.82
CA ASP A 62 -5.23 7.23 14.97
C ASP A 62 -5.94 7.28 13.61
N MET A 63 -7.25 7.54 13.61
CA MET A 63 -7.99 7.75 12.37
C MET A 63 -7.48 8.94 11.56
N ILE A 64 -7.23 10.09 12.20
CA ILE A 64 -6.69 11.29 11.52
C ILE A 64 -5.27 11.05 11.02
N THR A 65 -4.42 10.35 11.78
CA THR A 65 -3.03 10.06 11.41
C THR A 65 -2.97 9.01 10.30
N ALA A 66 -3.84 8.00 10.32
CA ALA A 66 -4.04 7.06 9.23
C ALA A 66 -4.55 7.75 7.96
N TYR A 67 -5.44 8.74 8.09
CA TYR A 67 -5.91 9.57 6.97
C TYR A 67 -4.82 10.51 6.44
N ALA A 68 -4.04 11.13 7.34
CA ALA A 68 -2.95 12.05 7.04
C ALA A 68 -1.72 11.35 6.46
N SER A 69 -1.53 10.06 6.77
CA SER A 69 -0.55 9.20 6.06
C SER A 69 -0.89 8.95 4.60
N GLY A 70 -2.04 9.48 4.12
CA GLY A 70 -2.38 9.58 2.72
C GLY A 70 -2.91 8.25 2.19
N THR A 71 -4.08 8.30 1.56
CA THR A 71 -4.57 7.17 0.78
C THR A 71 -3.50 6.75 -0.23
N VAL A 72 -2.97 5.53 -0.11
CA VAL A 72 -1.98 4.90 -1.04
C VAL A 72 -2.59 4.65 -2.44
N TYR A 73 -3.76 5.23 -2.71
CA TYR A 73 -4.49 5.09 -3.94
C TYR A 73 -3.70 5.72 -5.09
N SER A 74 -3.38 4.89 -6.08
CA SER A 74 -2.86 5.30 -7.36
C SER A 74 -3.74 4.68 -8.45
N PRO A 75 -4.28 5.49 -9.38
CA PRO A 75 -5.08 4.96 -10.50
C PRO A 75 -4.32 3.89 -11.30
N SER A 76 -3.02 4.09 -11.51
CA SER A 76 -2.16 3.13 -12.20
C SER A 76 -2.00 1.82 -11.42
N ARG A 77 -1.87 1.92 -10.08
CA ARG A 77 -1.77 0.74 -9.21
C ARG A 77 -3.06 -0.06 -9.20
N ILE A 78 -4.23 0.58 -9.12
CA ILE A 78 -5.52 -0.10 -9.19
C ILE A 78 -5.69 -0.82 -10.53
N ARG A 79 -5.36 -0.16 -11.65
CA ARG A 79 -5.39 -0.79 -12.98
C ARG A 79 -4.52 -2.05 -13.04
N PHE A 80 -3.28 -1.95 -12.57
CA PHE A 80 -2.37 -3.09 -12.53
C PHE A 80 -2.92 -4.24 -11.67
N LEU A 81 -3.41 -3.95 -10.46
CA LEU A 81 -3.95 -4.98 -9.56
C LEU A 81 -5.18 -5.66 -10.15
N ILE A 82 -6.10 -4.91 -10.76
CA ILE A 82 -7.28 -5.47 -11.44
C ILE A 82 -6.88 -6.33 -12.63
N ALA A 83 -5.94 -5.87 -13.46
CA ALA A 83 -5.44 -6.64 -14.60
C ALA A 83 -4.80 -7.97 -14.15
N MET A 84 -3.95 -7.92 -13.12
CA MET A 84 -3.34 -9.12 -12.53
C MET A 84 -4.37 -10.04 -11.89
N TRP A 85 -5.38 -9.50 -11.20
CA TRP A 85 -6.46 -10.29 -10.63
C TRP A 85 -7.23 -11.03 -11.72
N CYS A 86 -7.61 -10.33 -12.79
CA CYS A 86 -8.33 -10.93 -13.92
C CYS A 86 -7.49 -12.04 -14.58
N ALA A 87 -6.21 -11.75 -14.88
CA ALA A 87 -5.31 -12.70 -15.53
C ALA A 87 -5.04 -13.94 -14.65
N ARG A 88 -4.74 -13.76 -13.36
CA ARG A 88 -4.38 -14.86 -12.45
C ARG A 88 -5.56 -15.72 -11.99
N ARG A 89 -6.78 -15.19 -12.04
CA ARG A 89 -7.99 -15.87 -11.56
C ARG A 89 -8.98 -16.17 -12.67
N HIS A 90 -8.57 -16.02 -13.93
CA HIS A 90 -9.40 -16.26 -15.11
C HIS A 90 -10.75 -15.53 -15.04
N ARG A 91 -10.77 -14.29 -14.53
CA ARG A 91 -12.01 -13.51 -14.42
C ARG A 91 -12.32 -12.84 -15.76
N PRO A 92 -13.60 -12.78 -16.15
CA PRO A 92 -13.99 -12.00 -17.31
C PRO A 92 -13.67 -10.52 -17.09
N PHE A 93 -13.23 -9.81 -18.13
CA PHE A 93 -12.87 -8.40 -18.01
C PHE A 93 -14.07 -7.51 -17.65
N THR A 94 -15.29 -7.99 -17.91
CA THR A 94 -16.55 -7.32 -17.56
C THR A 94 -16.80 -7.25 -16.06
N ILE A 95 -16.07 -8.01 -15.22
CA ILE A 95 -16.25 -8.00 -13.76
C ILE A 95 -16.10 -6.61 -13.15
N VAL A 96 -15.32 -5.72 -13.79
CA VAL A 96 -15.12 -4.34 -13.33
C VAL A 96 -16.35 -3.45 -13.58
N GLU A 97 -17.31 -3.94 -14.36
CA GLU A 97 -18.54 -3.24 -14.72
C GLU A 97 -19.70 -3.61 -13.78
N ASP A 98 -19.54 -4.66 -12.97
CA ASP A 98 -20.54 -5.13 -12.00
C ASP A 98 -20.87 -4.02 -10.97
N PRO A 99 -22.17 -3.76 -10.70
CA PRO A 99 -22.57 -2.72 -9.76
C PRO A 99 -21.98 -2.93 -8.36
N GLU A 100 -21.99 -4.15 -7.84
CA GLU A 100 -21.52 -4.48 -6.49
C GLU A 100 -20.01 -4.24 -6.36
N PHE A 101 -19.25 -4.56 -7.41
CA PHE A 101 -17.82 -4.30 -7.45
C PHE A 101 -17.51 -2.79 -7.42
N LYS A 102 -18.28 -2.00 -8.18
CA LYS A 102 -18.15 -0.53 -8.17
C LYS A 102 -18.49 0.05 -6.80
N SER A 103 -19.63 -0.35 -6.24
CA SER A 103 -20.07 0.11 -4.92
C SER A 103 -19.05 -0.23 -3.83
N LEU A 104 -18.43 -1.41 -3.89
CA LEU A 104 -17.38 -1.81 -2.94
C LEU A 104 -16.16 -0.88 -3.03
N LEU A 105 -15.68 -0.57 -4.24
CA LEU A 105 -14.52 0.30 -4.42
C LEU A 105 -14.82 1.77 -4.08
N GLU A 106 -16.02 2.26 -4.44
CA GLU A 106 -16.47 3.63 -4.15
C GLU A 106 -16.69 3.85 -2.64
N MET A 107 -17.16 2.82 -1.92
CA MET A 107 -17.26 2.84 -0.46
C MET A 107 -15.89 3.01 0.21
N LEU A 108 -14.86 2.35 -0.33
CA LEU A 108 -13.49 2.48 0.17
C LEU A 108 -12.84 3.81 -0.22
N TYR A 109 -13.13 4.31 -1.43
CA TYR A 109 -12.64 5.60 -1.90
C TYR A 109 -13.54 6.19 -2.98
N VAL A 110 -14.27 7.25 -2.63
CA VAL A 110 -15.28 7.88 -3.50
C VAL A 110 -14.74 8.41 -4.83
N LYS A 111 -13.45 8.74 -4.93
CA LYS A 111 -12.82 9.23 -6.18
C LYS A 111 -12.05 8.14 -6.93
N VAL A 112 -12.32 6.86 -6.64
CA VAL A 112 -11.70 5.73 -7.32
C VAL A 112 -11.99 5.78 -8.82
N LYS A 113 -10.96 5.54 -9.64
CA LYS A 113 -11.08 5.45 -11.10
C LYS A 113 -11.05 3.98 -11.48
N ILE A 114 -12.24 3.43 -11.70
CA ILE A 114 -12.41 2.04 -12.09
C ILE A 114 -12.16 1.94 -13.61
N PRO A 115 -11.23 1.08 -14.08
CA PRO A 115 -11.00 0.90 -15.51
C PRO A 115 -12.20 0.21 -16.18
N SER A 116 -12.42 0.49 -17.47
CA SER A 116 -13.38 -0.30 -18.26
C SER A 116 -12.81 -1.67 -18.62
N ARG A 117 -13.68 -2.61 -19.02
CA ARG A 117 -13.26 -3.94 -19.49
C ARG A 117 -12.22 -3.88 -20.62
N HIS A 118 -12.32 -2.86 -21.48
CA HIS A 118 -11.40 -2.65 -22.60
C HIS A 118 -10.02 -2.21 -22.13
N VAL A 119 -9.97 -1.35 -21.09
CA VAL A 119 -8.70 -0.95 -20.45
C VAL A 119 -8.05 -2.15 -19.79
N VAL A 120 -8.82 -2.98 -19.06
CA VAL A 120 -8.31 -4.22 -18.45
C VAL A 120 -7.73 -5.15 -19.52
N SER A 121 -8.46 -5.39 -20.60
CA SER A 121 -7.99 -6.22 -21.72
C SER A 121 -6.68 -5.70 -22.32
N ARG A 122 -6.59 -4.38 -22.58
CA ARG A 122 -5.36 -3.75 -23.10
C ARG A 122 -4.20 -3.88 -22.13
N ASP A 123 -4.44 -3.64 -20.84
CA ASP A 123 -3.40 -3.69 -19.81
C ASP A 123 -2.84 -5.11 -19.66
N ILE A 124 -3.71 -6.13 -19.72
CA ILE A 124 -3.28 -7.55 -19.72
C ILE A 124 -2.44 -7.87 -20.95
N LYS A 125 -2.85 -7.43 -22.15
CA LYS A 125 -2.05 -7.61 -23.37
C LYS A 125 -0.67 -6.96 -23.23
N CYS A 126 -0.62 -5.74 -22.69
CA CYS A 126 0.63 -5.03 -22.45
C CYS A 126 1.53 -5.79 -21.45
N ILE A 127 0.96 -6.30 -20.36
CA ILE A 127 1.68 -7.14 -19.39
C ILE A 127 2.21 -8.42 -20.05
N LEU A 128 1.41 -9.06 -20.91
CA LEU A 128 1.84 -10.25 -21.66
C LEU A 128 3.04 -9.92 -22.55
N GLU A 129 2.97 -8.87 -23.36
CA GLU A 129 4.10 -8.45 -24.22
C GLU A 129 5.37 -8.18 -23.41
N PHE A 130 5.28 -7.42 -22.32
CA PHE A 130 6.43 -7.21 -21.43
C PHE A 130 6.96 -8.48 -20.75
N SER A 131 6.11 -9.49 -20.60
CA SER A 131 6.49 -10.75 -19.97
C SER A 131 7.20 -11.70 -20.94
N LYS A 132 6.98 -11.57 -22.26
CA LYS A 132 7.59 -12.44 -23.28
C LYS A 132 9.11 -12.44 -23.19
N ASP A 133 9.73 -11.27 -23.12
CA ASP A 133 11.20 -11.15 -23.02
C ASP A 133 11.74 -11.86 -21.78
N ARG A 134 11.00 -11.78 -20.66
CA ARG A 134 11.37 -12.44 -19.40
C ARG A 134 11.23 -13.96 -19.50
N VAL A 135 10.23 -14.46 -20.23
CA VAL A 135 10.05 -15.90 -20.50
C VAL A 135 11.15 -16.40 -21.42
N ILE A 136 11.50 -15.67 -22.48
CA ILE A 136 12.60 -16.00 -23.39
C ILE A 136 13.91 -16.08 -22.62
N ALA A 137 14.25 -15.02 -21.86
CA ALA A 137 15.46 -15.00 -21.04
C ALA A 137 15.50 -16.16 -20.04
N ARG A 138 14.36 -16.49 -19.41
CA ARG A 138 14.25 -17.65 -18.50
C ARG A 138 14.58 -18.96 -19.22
N PHE A 139 14.07 -19.18 -20.43
CA PHE A 139 14.38 -20.39 -21.19
C PHE A 139 15.82 -20.43 -21.69
N GLN A 140 16.39 -19.30 -22.12
CA GLN A 140 17.81 -19.23 -22.52
C GLN A 140 18.75 -19.58 -21.37
N VAL A 141 18.59 -18.94 -20.21
CA VAL A 141 19.39 -19.22 -19.00
C VAL A 141 19.23 -20.68 -18.59
N ARG A 142 18.00 -21.21 -18.66
CA ARG A 142 17.72 -22.60 -18.31
C ARG A 142 18.45 -23.58 -19.21
N LEU A 143 18.33 -23.41 -20.53
CA LEU A 143 18.98 -24.28 -21.52
C LEU A 143 20.51 -24.25 -21.40
N ALA A 144 21.08 -23.12 -20.95
CA ALA A 144 22.51 -23.00 -20.67
C ALA A 144 22.92 -23.69 -19.35
N ALA A 145 22.13 -23.53 -18.27
CA ALA A 145 22.48 -24.03 -16.94
C ALA A 145 22.19 -25.52 -16.75
N HIS A 146 21.14 -26.05 -17.39
CA HIS A 146 20.75 -27.45 -17.31
C HIS A 146 20.30 -27.92 -18.70
N PRO A 147 20.95 -28.91 -19.32
CA PRO A 147 20.52 -29.49 -20.60
C PRO A 147 19.25 -30.37 -20.46
N GLY A 148 18.33 -30.00 -19.57
CA GLY A 148 17.00 -30.59 -19.48
C GLY A 148 16.16 -30.24 -20.70
N ARG A 149 15.31 -31.16 -21.14
CA ARG A 149 14.44 -30.96 -22.29
C ARG A 149 13.25 -30.07 -21.92
N ILE A 150 12.93 -29.13 -22.80
CA ILE A 150 11.64 -28.42 -22.79
C ILE A 150 10.77 -29.14 -23.82
N HIS A 151 9.62 -29.64 -23.38
CA HIS A 151 8.67 -30.33 -24.25
C HIS A 151 7.58 -29.34 -24.68
N LEU A 152 7.36 -29.22 -25.99
CA LEU A 152 6.26 -28.44 -26.53
C LEU A 152 5.07 -29.35 -26.78
N CYS A 153 3.90 -28.91 -26.34
CA CYS A 153 2.63 -29.55 -26.64
C CYS A 153 1.78 -28.58 -27.45
N VAL A 154 1.33 -29.02 -28.61
CA VAL A 154 0.48 -28.27 -29.53
C VAL A 154 -0.86 -28.98 -29.57
N ASP A 155 -1.91 -28.30 -29.14
CA ASP A 155 -3.27 -28.82 -29.08
C ASP A 155 -4.17 -27.99 -29.99
N GLY A 156 -4.78 -28.64 -30.97
CA GLY A 156 -5.62 -27.99 -31.98
C GLY A 156 -7.03 -28.56 -31.94
N TRP A 157 -8.04 -27.71 -31.83
CA TRP A 157 -9.43 -28.14 -31.81
C TRP A 157 -10.34 -27.17 -32.59
N THR A 158 -11.48 -27.68 -33.04
CA THR A 158 -12.54 -26.87 -33.65
C THR A 158 -13.71 -26.78 -32.67
N SER A 159 -14.15 -25.56 -32.37
CA SER A 159 -15.34 -25.35 -31.54
C SER A 159 -16.64 -25.70 -32.29
N PRO A 160 -17.75 -25.91 -31.56
CA PRO A 160 -19.08 -26.07 -32.19
C PRO A 160 -19.49 -24.91 -33.11
N ASN A 161 -18.90 -23.73 -32.91
CA ASN A 161 -19.12 -22.54 -33.73
C ASN A 161 -18.21 -22.48 -34.97
N VAL A 162 -17.56 -23.60 -35.34
CA VAL A 162 -16.69 -23.74 -36.52
C VAL A 162 -15.43 -22.86 -36.49
N PHE A 163 -15.09 -22.31 -35.31
CA PHE A 163 -13.79 -21.67 -35.11
C PHE A 163 -12.73 -22.72 -34.78
N SER A 164 -11.59 -22.65 -35.47
CA SER A 164 -10.39 -23.44 -35.15
C SER A 164 -9.54 -22.71 -34.12
N PHE A 165 -8.91 -23.47 -33.24
CA PHE A 165 -8.03 -22.96 -32.19
C PHE A 165 -6.75 -23.78 -32.15
N LEU A 166 -5.65 -23.14 -31.75
CA LEU A 166 -4.36 -23.78 -31.51
C LEU A 166 -3.77 -23.26 -30.19
N GLY A 167 -3.69 -24.14 -29.20
CA GLY A 167 -2.98 -23.90 -27.96
C GLY A 167 -1.54 -24.42 -28.05
N ILE A 168 -0.57 -23.59 -27.69
CA ILE A 168 0.84 -23.99 -27.60
C ILE A 168 1.26 -23.88 -26.15
N THR A 169 1.74 -24.98 -25.58
CA THR A 169 2.23 -25.03 -24.20
C THR A 169 3.65 -25.58 -24.15
N ALA A 170 4.43 -25.13 -23.17
CA ALA A 170 5.76 -25.64 -22.87
C ALA A 170 5.78 -26.26 -21.48
N HIS A 171 6.39 -27.44 -21.37
CA HIS A 171 6.49 -28.24 -20.15
C HIS A 171 7.95 -28.57 -19.86
N TRP A 172 8.36 -28.49 -18.60
CA TRP A 172 9.71 -28.82 -18.18
C TRP A 172 9.76 -29.26 -16.72
N PHE A 173 10.80 -30.01 -16.34
CA PHE A 173 10.98 -30.46 -14.96
C PHE A 173 11.99 -29.59 -14.21
N GLN A 174 11.61 -29.02 -13.06
CA GLN A 174 12.48 -28.18 -12.22
C GLN A 174 12.31 -28.56 -10.75
N GLU A 175 13.41 -28.77 -10.03
CA GLU A 175 13.42 -28.97 -8.56
C GLU A 175 12.42 -30.05 -8.11
N GLY A 176 12.35 -31.16 -8.84
CA GLY A 176 11.43 -32.26 -8.50
C GLY A 176 9.99 -32.06 -8.96
N GLN A 177 9.67 -30.95 -9.65
CA GLN A 177 8.30 -30.61 -10.06
C GLN A 177 8.17 -30.38 -11.56
N LEU A 178 7.09 -30.90 -12.14
CA LEU A 178 6.68 -30.57 -13.50
C LEU A 178 6.11 -29.15 -13.52
N GLN A 179 6.69 -28.30 -14.35
CA GLN A 179 6.27 -26.92 -14.59
C GLN A 179 5.70 -26.83 -16.00
N HIS A 180 4.75 -25.91 -16.19
CA HIS A 180 4.17 -25.65 -17.50
C HIS A 180 3.83 -24.17 -17.68
N ILE A 181 3.78 -23.72 -18.94
CA ILE A 181 3.30 -22.40 -19.33
C ILE A 181 2.59 -22.46 -20.68
N ILE A 182 1.57 -21.62 -20.86
CA ILE A 182 0.96 -21.38 -22.18
C ILE A 182 1.83 -20.35 -22.89
N LEU A 183 2.33 -20.70 -24.07
CA LEU A 183 3.14 -19.82 -24.90
C LEU A 183 2.26 -18.96 -25.80
N ASP A 184 1.26 -19.58 -26.43
CA ASP A 184 0.35 -18.88 -27.31
C ASP A 184 -1.01 -19.60 -27.39
N PHE A 185 -2.02 -18.82 -27.78
CA PHE A 185 -3.36 -19.29 -28.08
C PHE A 185 -3.83 -18.58 -29.36
N ILE A 186 -3.90 -19.33 -30.45
CA ILE A 186 -4.28 -18.83 -31.76
C ILE A 186 -5.75 -19.21 -32.01
N LYS A 187 -6.52 -18.25 -32.52
CA LYS A 187 -7.91 -18.41 -32.97
C LYS A 187 -8.00 -18.02 -34.43
#